data_AF-A0A1Y0HK21-F1
#
_entry.id   AF-A0A1Y0HK21-F1
#
_cell.length_a   1.000
_cell.length_b   1.000
_cell.length_c   1.000
_cell.angle_alpha   90.00
_cell.angle_beta   90.00
_cell.angle_gamma   90.00
#
_symmetry.space_group_name_H-M   'P 1'
#
loop_
_entity.id
_entity.type
_entity.pdbx_description
1 polymer ?
#
loop_
_entity_poly.entity_id
_entity_poly.type
_entity_poly.pdbx_seq_one_letter_code
_entity_poly.pdbx_strand_id
1 'polypeptide(L)'
;MPIYRVQLKQGRRTITNQVEAKSVADCLAFFNELTTMKVSEILKIEYSDDTQSPIDDFGYWAVFKGIIKTNANMSHQIVLNNVKLNKNEGDIALSCRNHLEVGGFNVTSIVTGLFKRS
;
A
#
# COMPACT_ATOMS: atom_id res chain seq x y z
N MET A 1 -10.39 -16.54 -10.13
CA MET A 1 -10.51 -16.85 -8.68
C MET A 1 -9.87 -15.72 -7.90
N PRO A 2 -10.23 -15.46 -6.62
CA PRO A 2 -9.57 -14.40 -5.87
C PRO A 2 -8.09 -14.72 -5.68
N ILE A 3 -7.25 -13.72 -5.90
CA ILE A 3 -5.81 -13.81 -5.74
C ILE A 3 -5.46 -13.27 -4.34
N TYR A 4 -4.63 -14.00 -3.61
CA TYR A 4 -4.18 -13.63 -2.29
C TYR A 4 -2.67 -13.48 -2.25
N ARG A 5 -2.20 -12.43 -1.58
CA ARG A 5 -0.80 -12.28 -1.16
C ARG A 5 -0.68 -12.72 0.30
N VAL A 6 0.11 -13.75 0.56
CA VAL A 6 0.24 -14.38 1.88
C VAL A 6 1.64 -14.18 2.42
N GLN A 7 1.75 -13.71 3.66
CA GLN A 7 3.02 -13.56 4.37
C GLN A 7 3.22 -14.71 5.38
N LEU A 8 4.28 -15.49 5.16
CA LEU A 8 4.70 -16.61 6.01
C LEU A 8 5.92 -16.20 6.85
N LYS A 9 5.92 -16.53 8.14
CA LYS A 9 7.02 -16.24 9.08
C LYS A 9 7.56 -17.50 9.75
N GLN A 10 8.88 -17.60 9.87
CA GLN A 10 9.57 -18.64 10.65
C GLN A 10 10.88 -18.07 11.22
N GLY A 11 10.96 -17.97 12.55
CA GLY A 11 12.07 -17.26 13.22
C GLY A 11 12.19 -15.82 12.71
N ARG A 12 13.37 -15.45 12.18
CA ARG A 12 13.63 -14.13 11.57
C ARG A 12 13.24 -14.04 10.09
N ARG A 13 12.88 -15.15 9.44
CA ARG A 13 12.59 -15.19 8.01
C ARG A 13 11.13 -14.82 7.75
N THR A 14 10.92 -13.95 6.75
CA THR A 14 9.61 -13.59 6.21
C THR A 14 9.59 -13.91 4.71
N ILE A 15 8.59 -14.65 4.24
CA ILE A 15 8.37 -14.98 2.82
C ILE A 15 6.99 -14.48 2.42
N THR A 16 6.87 -13.91 1.23
CA THR A 16 5.59 -13.52 0.66
C THR A 16 5.32 -14.37 -0.58
N ASN A 17 4.15 -15.00 -0.65
CA ASN A 17 3.67 -15.74 -1.82
C ASN A 17 2.40 -15.11 -2.40
N GLN A 18 2.15 -15.35 -3.68
CA GLN A 18 0.88 -15.05 -4.33
C GLN A 18 0.22 -16.36 -4.74
N VAL A 19 -1.06 -16.53 -4.42
CA VAL A 19 -1.80 -17.78 -4.70
C VAL A 19 -3.25 -17.47 -5.05
N GLU A 20 -3.82 -18.25 -5.96
CA GLU A 20 -5.26 -18.29 -6.20
C GLU A 20 -5.90 -19.34 -5.30
N ALA A 21 -6.91 -18.94 -4.52
CA ALA A 21 -7.63 -19.85 -3.63
C ALA A 21 -9.14 -19.61 -3.72
N LYS A 22 -9.94 -20.55 -3.20
CA LYS A 22 -11.41 -20.44 -3.21
C LYS A 22 -11.92 -19.37 -2.24
N SER A 23 -11.26 -19.23 -1.10
CA SER A 23 -11.56 -18.24 -0.07
C SER A 23 -10.30 -17.96 0.79
N VAL A 24 -10.39 -16.95 1.67
CA VAL A 24 -9.35 -16.70 2.69
C VAL A 24 -9.16 -17.91 3.61
N ALA A 25 -10.25 -18.59 3.96
CA ALA A 25 -10.21 -19.77 4.84
C ALA A 25 -9.49 -20.94 4.16
N ASP A 26 -9.78 -21.20 2.88
CA ASP A 26 -9.08 -22.24 2.10
C ASP A 26 -7.59 -21.92 1.95
N CYS A 27 -7.25 -20.64 1.71
CA CYS A 27 -5.87 -20.19 1.62
C CYS A 27 -5.12 -20.43 2.93
N LEU A 28 -5.73 -20.11 4.07
CA LEU A 28 -5.15 -20.33 5.39
C LEU A 28 -4.99 -21.83 5.69
N ALA A 29 -6.03 -22.62 5.41
CA ALA A 29 -6.01 -24.07 5.60
C ALA A 29 -4.87 -24.72 4.79
N PHE A 30 -4.73 -24.37 3.52
CA PHE A 30 -3.67 -24.86 2.63
C PHE A 30 -2.26 -24.65 3.20
N PHE A 31 -1.93 -23.43 3.65
CA PHE A 31 -0.59 -23.16 4.19
C PHE A 31 -0.35 -23.78 5.56
N ASN A 32 -1.39 -23.87 6.40
CA ASN A 32 -1.29 -24.51 7.71
C ASN A 32 -1.17 -26.03 7.60
N GLU A 33 -1.76 -26.64 6.58
CA GLU A 33 -1.66 -28.07 6.30
C GLU A 33 -0.26 -28.45 5.77
N LEU A 34 0.29 -27.65 4.85
CA LEU A 34 1.47 -28.04 4.08
C LEU A 34 2.79 -27.43 4.59
N THR A 35 2.76 -26.40 5.44
CA THR A 35 3.96 -25.68 5.85
C THR A 35 4.08 -25.57 7.36
N THR A 36 5.32 -25.61 7.86
CA THR A 36 5.63 -25.28 9.26
C THR A 36 5.76 -23.78 9.51
N MET A 37 5.59 -22.96 8.47
CA MET A 37 5.69 -21.50 8.59
C MET A 37 4.35 -20.93 9.05
N LYS A 38 4.39 -19.97 9.97
CA LYS A 38 3.17 -19.31 10.45
C LYS A 38 2.67 -18.33 9.38
N VAL A 39 1.43 -18.49 8.94
CA VAL A 39 0.71 -17.43 8.21
C VAL A 39 0.53 -16.23 9.14
N SER A 40 1.18 -15.12 8.82
CA SER A 40 1.07 -13.88 9.58
C SER A 40 0.01 -12.93 9.04
N GLU A 41 -0.16 -12.88 7.71
CA GLU A 41 -1.05 -11.95 7.01
C GLU A 41 -1.54 -12.61 5.71
N ILE A 42 -2.80 -12.34 5.36
CA ILE A 42 -3.38 -12.65 4.05
C ILE A 42 -4.02 -11.35 3.53
N LEU A 43 -3.59 -10.92 2.36
CA LEU A 43 -4.11 -9.74 1.68
C LEU A 43 -4.85 -10.21 0.42
N LYS A 44 -6.10 -9.78 0.23
CA LYS A 44 -6.84 -10.04 -1.00
C LYS A 44 -6.48 -8.99 -2.04
N ILE A 45 -6.10 -9.42 -3.23
CA ILE A 45 -5.84 -8.54 -4.36
C ILE A 45 -7.19 -8.24 -5.02
N GLU A 46 -7.66 -7.00 -4.89
CA GLU A 46 -8.88 -6.51 -5.53
C GLU A 46 -8.62 -5.88 -6.91
N TYR A 47 -7.35 -5.54 -7.22
CA TYR A 47 -6.95 -4.95 -8.51
C TYR A 47 -5.54 -5.39 -8.89
N SER A 48 -5.36 -5.78 -10.15
CA SER A 48 -4.07 -6.07 -10.80
C SER A 48 -4.18 -5.75 -12.28
N ASP A 49 -3.20 -5.05 -12.83
CA ASP A 49 -3.13 -4.73 -14.26
C ASP A 49 -1.69 -4.89 -14.74
N ASP A 50 -1.48 -5.92 -15.56
CA ASP A 50 -0.20 -6.23 -16.22
C ASP A 50 -0.30 -6.06 -17.75
N THR A 51 -1.34 -5.38 -18.24
CA THR A 51 -1.62 -5.29 -19.68
C THR A 51 -0.71 -4.30 -20.41
N GLN A 52 -0.11 -3.34 -19.70
CA GLN A 52 0.74 -2.30 -20.28
C GLN A 52 2.02 -2.13 -19.48
N SER A 53 3.16 -2.14 -20.17
CA SER A 53 4.43 -1.72 -19.57
C SER A 53 4.43 -0.19 -19.41
N PRO A 54 4.77 0.35 -18.24
CA PRO A 54 4.86 1.78 -18.05
C PRO A 54 6.02 2.35 -18.87
N ILE A 55 5.77 3.45 -19.58
CA ILE A 55 6.82 4.23 -20.26
C ILE A 55 7.38 5.23 -19.23
N ASP A 56 8.71 5.28 -19.09
CA ASP A 56 9.40 6.24 -18.22
C ASP A 56 9.80 7.49 -19.03
N ASP A 57 9.17 8.62 -18.71
CA ASP A 57 9.44 9.93 -19.32
C ASP A 57 10.36 10.81 -18.47
N PHE A 58 10.79 10.33 -17.29
CA PHE A 58 11.55 11.06 -16.26
C PHE A 58 10.92 12.41 -15.84
N GLY A 59 9.63 12.63 -16.14
CA GLY A 59 8.90 13.88 -15.95
C GLY A 59 8.27 14.02 -14.56
N TYR A 60 8.99 13.66 -13.50
CA TYR A 60 8.43 13.56 -12.15
C TYR A 60 9.40 13.94 -11.02
N TRP A 61 8.83 14.32 -9.87
CA TRP A 61 9.52 14.29 -8.59
C TRP A 61 9.73 12.84 -8.18
N ALA A 62 10.97 12.45 -7.86
CA ALA A 62 11.30 11.07 -7.52
C ALA A 62 10.45 10.55 -6.35
N VAL A 63 10.31 11.37 -5.30
CA VAL A 63 9.53 11.02 -4.10
C VAL A 63 8.89 12.26 -3.49
N PHE A 64 7.64 12.11 -3.04
CA PHE A 64 7.03 12.93 -2.01
C PHE A 64 6.88 12.11 -0.73
N LYS A 65 7.25 12.71 0.42
CA LYS A 65 6.96 12.15 1.74
C LYS A 65 6.18 13.17 2.55
N GLY A 66 5.11 12.72 3.21
CA GLY A 66 4.35 13.59 4.09
C GLY A 66 3.72 12.85 5.26
N ILE A 67 3.23 13.61 6.23
CA ILE A 67 2.46 13.09 7.36
C ILE A 67 1.03 13.60 7.24
N ILE A 68 0.08 12.69 7.06
CA ILE A 68 -1.35 12.97 7.12
C ILE A 68 -1.84 12.87 8.55
N LYS A 69 -2.79 13.72 8.92
CA LYS A 69 -3.44 13.72 10.23
C LYS A 69 -4.95 13.61 10.06
N THR A 70 -5.61 12.92 10.99
CA THR A 70 -7.08 12.80 11.03
C THR A 70 -7.71 13.68 12.10
N ASN A 71 -9.03 13.76 12.07
CA ASN A 71 -9.83 14.40 13.13
C ASN A 71 -9.71 13.70 14.50
N ALA A 72 -9.34 12.42 14.53
CA ALA A 72 -9.09 11.66 15.75
C ALA A 72 -7.65 11.78 16.29
N ASN A 73 -6.89 12.79 15.82
CA ASN A 73 -5.46 12.98 16.15
C ASN A 73 -4.55 11.79 15.79
N MET A 74 -5.00 10.89 14.92
CA MET A 74 -4.14 9.86 14.36
C MET A 74 -3.26 10.47 13.27
N SER A 75 -2.02 10.00 13.15
CA SER A 75 -1.12 10.40 12.09
C SER A 75 -0.54 9.20 11.38
N HIS A 76 -0.34 9.33 10.08
CA HIS A 76 0.25 8.28 9.25
C HIS A 76 1.20 8.90 8.23
N GLN A 77 2.29 8.20 7.92
CA GLN A 77 3.21 8.63 6.88
C GLN A 77 2.68 8.16 5.53
N ILE A 78 2.68 9.06 4.55
CA ILE A 78 2.46 8.73 3.15
C ILE A 78 3.75 8.90 2.37
N VAL A 79 3.98 7.98 1.45
CA VAL A 79 5.11 8.01 0.51
C VAL A 79 4.54 7.80 -0.88
N LEU A 80 4.75 8.80 -1.75
CA LEU A 80 4.36 8.74 -3.16
C LEU A 80 5.63 8.78 -4.00
N ASN A 81 5.81 7.81 -4.89
CA ASN A 81 6.93 7.78 -5.81
C ASN A 81 6.49 8.34 -7.17
N ASN A 82 7.44 8.93 -7.90
CA ASN A 82 7.23 9.45 -9.26
C ASN A 82 6.02 10.40 -9.36
N VAL A 83 6.01 11.43 -8.50
CA VAL A 83 4.92 12.41 -8.46
C VAL A 83 5.04 13.37 -9.64
N LYS A 84 3.96 13.52 -10.41
CA LYS A 84 3.89 14.42 -11.58
C LYS A 84 4.40 15.83 -11.22
N LEU A 85 5.25 16.42 -12.07
CA LEU A 85 5.86 17.74 -11.82
C LEU A 85 4.86 18.87 -11.62
N ASN A 86 3.65 18.76 -12.19
CA ASN A 86 2.58 19.75 -12.06
C ASN A 86 1.73 19.59 -10.78
N LYS A 87 2.11 18.71 -9.85
CA LYS A 87 1.42 18.52 -8.57
C LYS A 87 2.20 19.16 -7.43
N ASN A 88 1.49 19.90 -6.60
CA ASN A 88 2.05 20.54 -5.40
C ASN A 88 1.46 19.93 -4.11
N GLU A 89 1.89 20.43 -2.95
CA GLU A 89 1.41 19.94 -1.64
C GLU A 89 -0.09 20.09 -1.45
N GLY A 90 -0.68 21.17 -1.97
CA GLY A 90 -2.11 21.43 -1.89
C GLY A 90 -2.92 20.39 -2.67
N ASP A 91 -2.47 20.02 -3.87
CA ASP A 91 -3.08 18.96 -4.68
C ASP A 91 -3.03 17.61 -3.96
N ILE A 92 -1.88 17.28 -3.37
CA ILE A 92 -1.69 16.03 -2.63
C ILE A 92 -2.58 16.03 -1.38
N ALA A 93 -2.62 17.13 -0.62
CA ALA A 93 -3.47 17.25 0.56
C ALA A 93 -4.95 17.10 0.22
N LEU A 94 -5.41 17.69 -0.88
CA LEU A 94 -6.77 17.52 -1.36
C LEU A 94 -7.06 16.07 -1.74
N SER A 95 -6.15 15.43 -2.50
CA SER A 95 -6.28 14.01 -2.86
C SER A 95 -6.33 13.10 -1.63
N CYS A 96 -5.52 13.37 -0.61
CA CYS A 96 -5.54 12.61 0.64
C CYS A 96 -6.87 12.73 1.37
N ARG A 97 -7.44 13.94 1.45
CA ARG A 97 -8.77 14.13 2.08
C ARG A 97 -9.90 13.43 1.31
N ASN A 98 -9.81 13.37 0.00
CA ASN A 98 -10.87 12.81 -0.84
C ASN A 98 -10.85 11.28 -0.91
N HIS A 99 -9.68 10.66 -0.71
CA HIS A 99 -9.48 9.24 -1.03
C HIS A 99 -8.91 8.39 0.10
N LEU A 100 -8.39 8.98 1.18
CA LEU A 100 -7.73 8.23 2.25
C LEU A 100 -8.44 8.38 3.60
N GLU A 101 -8.36 7.31 4.38
CA GLU A 101 -8.73 7.27 5.79
C GLU A 101 -7.60 6.62 6.58
N VAL A 102 -7.47 6.98 7.86
CA VAL A 102 -6.54 6.31 8.78
C VAL A 102 -7.33 5.79 9.97
N GLY A 103 -7.34 4.47 10.16
CA GLY A 103 -8.08 3.84 11.24
C GLY A 103 -9.60 4.07 11.17
N GLY A 104 -10.17 4.25 9.96
CA GLY A 104 -11.58 4.57 9.76
C GLY A 104 -11.94 6.05 9.98
N PHE A 105 -10.94 6.92 10.13
CA PHE A 105 -11.14 8.37 10.28
C PHE A 105 -10.67 9.13 9.05
N ASN A 106 -11.46 10.13 8.65
CA ASN A 106 -11.14 11.02 7.55
C ASN A 106 -9.85 11.80 7.79
N VAL A 107 -9.03 11.92 6.75
CA VAL A 107 -7.87 12.81 6.75
C VAL A 107 -8.34 14.26 6.77
N THR A 108 -7.73 15.08 7.62
CA THR A 108 -8.05 16.50 7.76
C THR A 108 -6.95 17.40 7.20
N SER A 109 -5.68 17.04 7.42
CA SER A 109 -4.55 17.85 6.98
C SER A 109 -3.30 17.02 6.68
N ILE A 110 -2.36 17.66 5.98
CA ILE A 110 -0.97 17.24 5.90
C ILE A 110 -0.16 18.19 6.78
N VAL A 111 0.62 17.64 7.71
CA VAL A 111 1.39 18.40 8.71
C VAL A 111 2.77 18.78 8.20
N THR A 112 3.35 17.94 7.35
CA THR A 112 4.65 18.17 6.71
C THR A 112 4.69 17.48 5.36
N GLY A 113 5.35 18.11 4.39
CA GLY A 113 5.58 17.60 3.05
C GLY A 113 7.04 17.85 2.64
N LEU A 114 7.63 16.90 1.93
CA LEU A 114 8.95 17.03 1.33
C LEU A 114 8.95 16.39 -0.05
N PHE A 115 9.33 17.19 -1.05
CA PHE A 115 9.65 16.68 -2.39
C PHE A 115 11.14 16.46 -2.54
N LYS A 116 11.51 15.33 -3.13
CA LYS A 116 12.88 15.03 -3.53
C LYS A 116 12.97 15.07 -5.06
N ARG A 117 13.90 15.88 -5.59
CA ARG A 117 14.32 15.78 -7.00
C ARG A 117 15.18 14.54 -7.22
N SER A 118 15.08 13.98 -8.43
CA SER A 118 15.98 12.95 -8.94
C SER A 118 17.43 13.38 -8.82
#